data_AF-A0A8T7EUG0-F1
#
_entry.id   AF-A0A8T7EUG0-F1
#
_cell.length_a   1.000
_cell.length_b   1.000
_cell.length_c   1.000
_cell.angle_alpha   90.00
_cell.angle_beta   90.00
_cell.angle_gamma   90.00
#
_symmetry.space_group_name_H-M   'P 1'
#
loop_
_entity.id
_entity.type
_entity.pdbx_description
1 polymer ?
#
loop_
_entity_poly.entity_id
_entity_poly.type
_entity_poly.pdbx_seq_one_letter_code
_entity_poly.pdbx_strand_id
1 'polypeptide(L)'
;MLVLIPDHTRTIPLPMLFRLLVDELRAARRLDFMVALGTHPPLNDAALHKLVGITAEERQTAFKHVGLLNHDWANPNALEQIGVLDKAQIQHIAGDLWHPSLGDDTPIRINRRIRDYDHVLIVGPTFPHEVVGFSGGAKYLFPGISGPEMINTTHWMGALATILNTIGVKDTPVRAMIHAAAECVPTPVTLVSMVVIGDGLAGLFVGDHLSAWSAAADLSSKRHITWVDTPFHSVLSRAPVMYDEPVDGGQGDV
;
A
#
# COMPACT_ATOMS: atom_id res chain seq x y z
N MET A 1 -13.48 11.04 7.90
CA MET A 1 -12.61 9.87 7.83
C MET A 1 -12.30 9.53 6.39
N LEU A 2 -11.04 9.25 6.08
CA LEU A 2 -10.57 8.79 4.79
C LEU A 2 -10.18 7.32 4.88
N VAL A 3 -10.72 6.47 4.01
CA VAL A 3 -10.34 5.06 3.93
C VAL A 3 -9.42 4.85 2.74
N LEU A 4 -8.20 4.40 2.96
CA LEU A 4 -7.28 4.00 1.90
C LEU A 4 -7.51 2.52 1.57
N ILE A 5 -7.77 2.25 0.30
CA ILE A 5 -8.04 0.90 -0.22
C ILE A 5 -7.10 0.58 -1.38
N PRO A 6 -6.83 -0.71 -1.64
CA PRO A 6 -6.02 -1.08 -2.79
C PRO A 6 -6.78 -0.88 -4.09
N ASP A 7 -6.07 -0.92 -5.19
CA ASP A 7 -6.65 -1.08 -6.50
C ASP A 7 -6.94 -2.57 -6.80
N HIS A 8 -7.26 -2.87 -8.06
CA HIS A 8 -7.62 -4.21 -8.52
C HIS A 8 -6.45 -5.21 -8.53
N THR A 9 -5.19 -4.75 -8.36
CA THR A 9 -3.99 -5.62 -8.40
C THR A 9 -3.76 -6.37 -7.09
N ARG A 10 -4.72 -6.30 -6.14
CA ARG A 10 -4.60 -6.88 -4.80
C ARG A 10 -5.80 -7.75 -4.47
N THR A 11 -5.52 -8.97 -4.03
CA THR A 11 -6.55 -9.92 -3.61
C THR A 11 -7.03 -9.61 -2.20
N ILE A 12 -8.24 -9.06 -2.09
CA ILE A 12 -8.95 -8.79 -0.84
C ILE A 12 -10.46 -8.79 -1.14
N PRO A 13 -11.36 -9.20 -0.20
CA PRO A 13 -12.81 -9.13 -0.40
C PRO A 13 -13.35 -7.69 -0.31
N LEU A 14 -12.83 -6.78 -1.15
CA LEU A 14 -13.11 -5.35 -1.09
C LEU A 14 -14.59 -5.00 -1.21
N PRO A 15 -15.41 -5.61 -2.10
CA PRO A 15 -16.84 -5.34 -2.16
C PRO A 15 -17.59 -5.54 -0.83
N MET A 16 -17.26 -6.63 -0.13
CA MET A 16 -17.84 -6.93 1.16
C MET A 16 -17.36 -5.93 2.21
N LEU A 17 -16.05 -5.66 2.25
CA LEU A 17 -15.45 -4.72 3.20
C LEU A 17 -15.97 -3.30 3.02
N PHE A 18 -16.13 -2.84 1.78
CA PHE A 18 -16.67 -1.52 1.48
C PHE A 18 -18.05 -1.33 2.12
N ARG A 19 -18.98 -2.27 1.91
CA ARG A 19 -20.33 -2.20 2.47
C ARG A 19 -20.31 -2.24 3.99
N LEU A 20 -19.55 -3.16 4.58
CA LEU A 20 -19.39 -3.27 6.04
C LEU A 20 -18.84 -1.97 6.64
N LEU A 21 -17.81 -1.38 6.03
CA LEU A 21 -17.21 -0.14 6.52
C LEU A 21 -18.15 1.05 6.36
N VAL A 22 -18.94 1.14 5.28
CA VAL A 22 -19.96 2.18 5.17
C VAL A 22 -21.00 2.06 6.29
N ASP A 23 -21.45 0.84 6.61
CA ASP A 23 -22.43 0.60 7.66
C ASP A 23 -21.88 0.86 9.06
N GLU A 24 -20.68 0.37 9.37
CA GLU A 24 -20.02 0.53 10.67
C GLU A 24 -19.60 1.99 10.92
N LEU A 25 -19.18 2.70 9.86
CA LEU A 25 -18.67 4.06 9.97
C LEU A 25 -19.72 5.12 9.62
N ARG A 26 -21.01 4.75 9.60
CA ARG A 26 -22.15 5.64 9.29
C ARG A 26 -22.26 6.88 10.18
N ALA A 27 -21.65 6.84 11.37
CA ALA A 27 -21.61 7.99 12.28
C ALA A 27 -20.62 9.08 11.84
N ALA A 28 -19.72 8.78 10.90
CA ALA A 28 -18.78 9.76 10.37
C ALA A 28 -19.53 10.82 9.54
N ARG A 29 -19.30 12.10 9.86
CA ARG A 29 -19.86 13.24 9.11
C ARG A 29 -19.50 13.20 7.62
N ARG A 30 -18.31 12.68 7.31
CA ARG A 30 -17.78 12.49 5.95
C ARG A 30 -16.98 11.20 5.90
N LEU A 31 -17.32 10.34 4.94
CA LEU A 31 -16.65 9.07 4.68
C LEU A 31 -16.33 9.01 3.19
N ASP A 32 -15.03 9.00 2.86
CA ASP A 32 -14.57 8.85 1.49
C ASP A 32 -13.55 7.71 1.43
N PHE A 33 -13.53 7.00 0.31
CA PHE A 33 -12.57 5.96 -0.02
C PHE A 33 -11.62 6.49 -1.10
N MET A 34 -10.32 6.34 -0.89
CA MET A 34 -9.30 6.68 -1.87
C MET A 34 -8.51 5.44 -2.26
N VAL A 35 -8.41 5.20 -3.56
CA VAL A 35 -7.59 4.13 -4.12
C VAL A 35 -6.12 4.55 -4.07
N ALA A 36 -5.32 3.79 -3.34
CA ALA A 36 -3.89 4.01 -3.17
C ALA A 36 -3.11 3.47 -4.37
N LEU A 37 -3.18 4.19 -5.48
CA LEU A 37 -2.68 3.76 -6.79
C LEU A 37 -1.15 3.71 -6.89
N GLY A 38 -0.41 4.43 -6.05
CA GLY A 38 0.99 4.73 -6.36
C GLY A 38 1.09 5.35 -7.75
N THR A 39 1.78 4.68 -8.67
CA THR A 39 1.92 5.13 -10.08
C THR A 39 0.83 4.63 -11.02
N HIS A 40 -0.08 3.77 -10.56
CA HIS A 40 -1.05 3.11 -11.43
C HIS A 40 -2.04 4.12 -12.04
N PRO A 41 -2.57 3.85 -13.26
CA PRO A 41 -3.54 4.73 -13.90
C PRO A 41 -4.81 4.93 -13.04
N PRO A 42 -5.42 6.14 -13.08
CA PRO A 42 -6.66 6.38 -12.36
C PRO A 42 -7.81 5.54 -12.92
N LEU A 43 -8.64 5.02 -12.02
CA LEU A 43 -9.83 4.25 -12.37
C LEU A 43 -10.96 5.19 -12.80
N ASN A 44 -11.62 4.89 -13.91
CA ASN A 44 -12.86 5.57 -14.29
C ASN A 44 -14.02 5.16 -13.36
N ASP A 45 -15.16 5.85 -13.44
CA ASP A 45 -16.31 5.60 -12.56
C ASP A 45 -16.81 4.15 -12.60
N ALA A 46 -16.89 3.54 -13.78
CA ALA A 46 -17.32 2.15 -13.91
C ALA A 46 -16.33 1.19 -13.22
N ALA A 47 -15.03 1.44 -13.35
CA ALA A 47 -13.99 0.66 -12.70
C ALA A 47 -13.98 0.87 -11.18
N LEU A 48 -14.22 2.09 -10.68
CA LEU A 48 -14.40 2.37 -9.25
C LEU A 48 -15.63 1.62 -8.70
N HIS A 49 -16.76 1.64 -9.40
CA HIS A 49 -17.96 0.92 -8.99
C HIS A 49 -17.73 -0.59 -8.94
N LYS A 50 -17.04 -1.14 -9.95
CA LYS A 50 -16.65 -2.55 -9.98
C LYS A 50 -15.72 -2.90 -8.81
N LEU A 51 -14.72 -2.05 -8.53
CA LEU A 51 -13.74 -2.25 -7.47
C LEU A 51 -14.41 -2.39 -6.09
N VAL A 52 -15.38 -1.53 -5.78
CA VAL A 52 -16.12 -1.57 -4.51
C VAL A 52 -17.39 -2.42 -4.56
N GLY A 53 -17.69 -3.05 -5.70
CA GLY A 53 -18.83 -3.94 -5.91
C GLY A 53 -20.20 -3.30 -5.70
N ILE A 54 -20.41 -2.12 -6.32
CA ILE A 54 -21.70 -1.45 -6.36
C ILE A 54 -22.16 -1.23 -7.79
N THR A 55 -23.47 -1.14 -7.99
CA THR A 55 -24.06 -0.73 -9.26
C THR A 55 -24.07 0.80 -9.42
N ALA A 56 -24.28 1.28 -10.65
CA ALA A 56 -24.48 2.72 -10.88
C ALA A 56 -25.73 3.26 -10.16
N GLU A 57 -26.79 2.46 -10.04
CA GLU A 57 -27.99 2.81 -9.29
C GLU A 57 -27.71 2.94 -7.79
N GLU A 58 -27.01 1.97 -7.21
CA GLU A 58 -26.59 2.03 -5.80
C GLU A 58 -25.68 3.23 -5.53
N ARG A 59 -24.81 3.59 -6.49
CA ARG A 59 -23.97 4.80 -6.37
C ARG A 59 -24.82 6.07 -6.26
N GLN A 60 -25.92 6.18 -7.01
CA GLN A 60 -26.79 7.35 -6.98
C GLN A 60 -27.80 7.35 -5.82
N THR A 61 -27.97 6.20 -5.16
CA THR A 61 -28.94 6.01 -4.08
C THR A 61 -28.25 5.75 -2.75
N ALA A 62 -28.02 4.49 -2.40
CA ALA A 62 -27.47 4.05 -1.12
C ALA A 62 -26.10 4.67 -0.81
N PHE A 63 -25.22 4.81 -1.81
CA PHE A 63 -23.84 5.24 -1.63
C PHE A 63 -23.53 6.64 -2.15
N LYS A 64 -24.54 7.47 -2.43
CA LYS A 64 -24.35 8.84 -2.96
C LYS A 64 -23.57 9.77 -2.03
N HIS A 65 -23.59 9.47 -0.74
CA HIS A 65 -22.97 10.25 0.33
C HIS A 65 -21.51 9.87 0.57
N VAL A 66 -21.02 8.81 -0.09
CA VAL A 66 -19.66 8.30 0.02
C VAL A 66 -18.83 8.77 -1.18
N GLY A 67 -17.70 9.41 -0.92
CA GLY A 67 -16.73 9.75 -1.96
C GLY A 67 -15.93 8.52 -2.40
N LEU A 68 -15.73 8.37 -3.71
CA LEU A 68 -14.79 7.41 -4.30
C LEU A 68 -13.75 8.23 -5.06
N LEU A 69 -12.49 8.14 -4.65
CA LEU A 69 -11.41 9.04 -5.08
C LEU A 69 -10.24 8.23 -5.66
N ASN A 70 -9.62 8.74 -6.71
CA ASN A 70 -8.30 8.28 -7.14
C ASN A 70 -7.21 9.14 -6.49
N HIS A 71 -6.09 8.52 -6.19
CA HIS A 71 -4.83 9.25 -6.06
C HIS A 71 -4.36 9.75 -7.43
N ASP A 72 -3.63 10.86 -7.46
CA ASP A 72 -3.13 11.49 -8.68
C ASP A 72 -1.68 11.93 -8.44
N TRP A 73 -0.76 10.97 -8.53
CA TRP A 73 0.65 11.14 -8.20
C TRP A 73 1.37 12.13 -9.11
N ALA A 74 0.91 12.25 -10.36
CA ALA A 74 1.52 13.07 -11.39
C ALA A 74 1.10 14.54 -11.30
N ASN A 75 0.00 14.84 -10.60
CA ASN A 75 -0.51 16.19 -10.44
C ASN A 75 0.10 16.86 -9.20
N PRO A 76 1.04 17.82 -9.34
CA PRO A 76 1.59 18.55 -8.20
C PRO A 76 0.50 19.34 -7.46
N ASN A 77 -0.54 19.77 -8.20
CA ASN A 77 -1.74 20.36 -7.65
C ASN A 77 -2.71 19.31 -7.09
N ALA A 78 -2.29 18.09 -6.76
CA ALA A 78 -3.00 17.18 -5.85
C ALA A 78 -2.18 16.84 -4.58
N LEU A 79 -0.92 17.26 -4.52
CA LEU A 79 0.03 16.92 -3.47
C LEU A 79 0.31 18.10 -2.54
N GLU A 80 0.78 17.79 -1.34
CA GLU A 80 1.40 18.74 -0.43
C GLU A 80 2.66 18.12 0.18
N GLN A 81 3.62 18.96 0.57
CA GLN A 81 4.80 18.51 1.30
C GLN A 81 4.52 18.52 2.80
N ILE A 82 4.78 17.39 3.46
CA ILE A 82 4.56 17.22 4.91
C ILE A 82 5.87 17.06 5.70
N GLY A 83 7.00 16.93 5.01
CA GLY A 83 8.32 16.78 5.62
C GLY A 83 9.41 16.60 4.57
N VAL A 84 10.60 16.27 5.04
CA VAL A 84 11.78 15.93 4.21
C VAL A 84 12.53 14.81 4.93
N LEU A 85 12.93 13.77 4.19
CA LEU A 85 13.98 12.85 4.62
C LEU A 85 15.31 13.45 4.17
N ASP A 86 16.12 13.93 5.10
CA ASP A 86 17.42 14.49 4.76
C ASP A 86 18.40 13.39 4.31
N LYS A 87 19.43 13.81 3.57
CA LYS A 87 20.46 12.90 3.06
C LYS A 87 21.14 12.07 4.16
N ALA A 88 21.37 12.65 5.33
CA ALA A 88 22.04 11.95 6.42
C ALA A 88 21.15 10.84 6.99
N GLN A 89 19.85 11.07 7.09
CA GLN A 89 18.85 10.07 7.47
C GLN A 89 18.75 8.98 6.41
N ILE A 90 18.74 9.33 5.12
CA ILE A 90 18.73 8.35 4.02
C ILE A 90 20.01 7.50 4.06
N GLN A 91 21.19 8.11 4.27
CA GLN A 91 22.47 7.41 4.46
C GLN A 91 22.42 6.43 5.62
N HIS A 92 21.88 6.87 6.75
CA HIS A 92 21.74 6.04 7.94
C HIS A 92 20.82 4.84 7.69
N ILE A 93 19.66 5.06 7.06
CA ILE A 93 18.71 3.99 6.70
C ILE A 93 19.31 3.02 5.68
N ALA A 94 20.05 3.53 4.70
CA ALA A 94 20.69 2.71 3.67
C ALA A 94 21.77 1.79 4.24
N GLY A 95 22.52 2.27 5.24
CA GLY A 95 23.68 1.57 5.76
C GLY A 95 24.69 1.24 4.65
N ASP A 96 25.07 -0.03 4.56
CA ASP A 96 26.02 -0.51 3.54
C ASP A 96 25.50 -0.41 2.10
N LEU A 97 24.18 -0.23 1.91
CA LEU A 97 23.58 -0.01 0.60
C LEU A 97 23.65 1.45 0.14
N TRP A 98 24.20 2.35 0.96
CA TRP A 98 24.33 3.75 0.56
C TRP A 98 25.12 3.87 -0.75
N HIS A 99 24.55 4.59 -1.70
CA HIS A 99 25.19 4.93 -2.96
C HIS A 99 24.78 6.35 -3.38
N PRO A 100 25.68 7.18 -3.95
CA PRO A 100 25.36 8.55 -4.35
C PRO A 100 24.17 8.70 -5.33
N SER A 101 23.80 7.63 -6.04
CA SER A 101 22.62 7.64 -6.92
C SER A 101 21.27 7.64 -6.18
N LEU A 102 21.25 7.41 -4.86
CA LEU A 102 20.07 7.67 -4.03
C LEU A 102 19.72 9.16 -3.92
N GLY A 103 20.63 10.05 -4.36
CA GLY A 103 20.42 11.48 -4.38
C GLY A 103 20.74 12.17 -3.06
N ASP A 104 20.14 13.34 -2.88
CA ASP A 104 20.24 14.16 -1.67
C ASP A 104 18.93 14.03 -0.86
N ASP A 105 18.44 15.13 -0.32
CA ASP A 105 17.20 15.18 0.45
C ASP A 105 16.00 14.73 -0.40
N THR A 106 15.09 13.95 0.19
CA THR A 106 13.84 13.50 -0.43
C THR A 106 12.66 14.24 0.21
N PRO A 107 11.99 15.15 -0.52
CA PRO A 107 10.74 15.75 -0.08
C PRO A 107 9.66 14.69 0.16
N ILE A 108 9.03 14.72 1.33
CA ILE A 108 7.90 13.84 1.65
C ILE A 108 6.62 14.54 1.18
N ARG A 109 6.16 14.19 -0.02
CA ARG A 109 4.89 14.69 -0.57
C ARG A 109 3.80 13.63 -0.56
N ILE A 110 2.59 14.01 -0.17
CA ILE A 110 1.43 13.13 -0.05
C ILE A 110 0.17 13.80 -0.63
N ASN A 111 -0.86 13.02 -0.94
CA ASN A 111 -2.16 13.54 -1.36
C ASN A 111 -2.72 14.50 -0.30
N ARG A 112 -2.89 15.77 -0.66
CA ARG A 112 -3.24 16.81 0.32
C ARG A 112 -4.60 16.65 0.97
N ARG A 113 -5.47 15.84 0.35
CA ARG A 113 -6.77 15.52 0.94
C ARG A 113 -6.64 14.83 2.28
N ILE A 114 -5.47 14.29 2.65
CA ILE A 114 -5.24 13.69 3.96
C ILE A 114 -5.55 14.65 5.13
N ARG A 115 -5.43 15.97 4.92
CA ARG A 115 -5.79 17.01 5.90
C ARG A 115 -7.27 17.36 5.94
N ASP A 116 -8.05 16.95 4.95
CA ASP A 116 -9.50 17.18 4.91
C ASP A 116 -10.26 16.26 5.88
N TYR A 117 -9.55 15.34 6.54
CA TYR A 117 -10.12 14.33 7.43
C TYR A 117 -9.33 14.27 8.74
N ASP A 118 -10.06 14.02 9.82
CA ASP A 118 -9.47 13.92 11.17
C ASP A 118 -8.88 12.53 11.46
N HIS A 119 -9.09 11.55 10.56
CA HIS A 119 -8.60 10.17 10.72
C HIS A 119 -8.46 9.47 9.36
N VAL A 120 -7.40 8.68 9.22
CA VAL A 120 -7.14 7.79 8.08
C VAL A 120 -7.25 6.34 8.52
N LEU A 121 -8.06 5.56 7.81
CA LEU A 121 -8.17 4.11 7.96
C LEU A 121 -7.52 3.43 6.75
N ILE A 122 -6.49 2.63 6.96
CA ILE A 122 -5.89 1.83 5.89
C ILE A 122 -6.51 0.44 5.92
N VAL A 123 -7.02 -0.04 4.79
CA VAL A 123 -7.62 -1.38 4.66
C VAL A 123 -6.91 -2.11 3.53
N GLY A 124 -6.24 -3.22 3.84
CA GLY A 124 -5.45 -3.88 2.81
C GLY A 124 -4.83 -5.21 3.22
N PRO A 125 -4.47 -6.05 2.23
CA PRO A 125 -3.76 -7.29 2.49
C PRO A 125 -2.27 -7.06 2.78
N THR A 126 -1.65 -8.03 3.48
CA THR A 126 -0.20 -8.13 3.75
C THR A 126 0.35 -9.47 3.23
N PHE A 127 1.21 -9.41 2.22
CA PHE A 127 1.86 -10.54 1.54
C PHE A 127 3.34 -10.19 1.23
N PRO A 128 4.23 -11.17 0.97
CA PRO A 128 5.61 -10.88 0.57
C PRO A 128 5.67 -9.97 -0.66
N HIS A 129 6.52 -8.95 -0.63
CA HIS A 129 6.61 -7.94 -1.69
C HIS A 129 8.07 -7.65 -2.03
N GLU A 130 8.37 -7.65 -3.32
CA GLU A 130 9.71 -7.56 -3.91
C GLU A 130 10.46 -6.25 -3.65
N VAL A 131 9.77 -5.15 -3.34
CA VAL A 131 10.37 -3.82 -3.07
C VAL A 131 10.43 -3.48 -1.59
N VAL A 132 9.41 -3.86 -0.82
CA VAL A 132 9.22 -3.39 0.57
C VAL A 132 9.22 -4.52 1.60
N GLY A 133 9.56 -5.72 1.15
CA GLY A 133 9.63 -6.97 1.91
C GLY A 133 8.28 -7.62 2.18
N PHE A 134 7.37 -6.91 2.83
CA PHE A 134 5.95 -7.26 2.90
C PHE A 134 5.10 -6.07 2.44
N SER A 135 3.97 -6.31 1.79
CA SER A 135 2.99 -5.27 1.45
C SER A 135 2.27 -4.74 2.71
N GLY A 136 1.22 -3.94 2.55
CA GLY A 136 0.43 -3.46 3.68
C GLY A 136 1.06 -2.32 4.51
N GLY A 137 0.32 -1.91 5.54
CA GLY A 137 0.72 -0.85 6.47
C GLY A 137 0.94 0.50 5.80
N ALA A 138 2.00 1.20 6.22
CA ALA A 138 2.38 2.51 5.67
C ALA A 138 2.66 2.53 4.16
N LYS A 139 2.73 1.37 3.49
CA LYS A 139 2.82 1.30 2.02
C LYS A 139 1.66 2.01 1.31
N TYR A 140 0.48 2.04 1.94
CA TYR A 140 -0.69 2.77 1.42
C TYR A 140 -0.51 4.28 1.46
N LEU A 141 0.37 4.80 2.32
CA LEU A 141 0.77 6.20 2.38
C LEU A 141 1.90 6.47 1.40
N PHE A 142 2.97 5.67 1.49
CA PHE A 142 4.17 5.78 0.67
C PHE A 142 4.56 4.39 0.14
N PRO A 143 4.46 4.10 -1.17
CA PRO A 143 4.14 5.02 -2.26
C PRO A 143 2.65 5.28 -2.53
N GLY A 144 1.73 4.61 -1.81
CA GLY A 144 0.33 4.46 -2.24
C GLY A 144 -0.44 5.75 -2.55
N ILE A 145 -0.20 6.82 -1.79
CA ILE A 145 -0.77 8.15 -2.05
C ILE A 145 0.28 9.26 -2.04
N SER A 146 1.52 8.94 -2.40
CA SER A 146 2.66 9.86 -2.34
C SER A 146 3.05 10.46 -3.68
N GLY A 147 3.82 11.54 -3.64
CA GLY A 147 4.47 12.11 -4.83
C GLY A 147 5.63 11.27 -5.36
N PRO A 148 6.11 11.59 -6.58
CA PRO A 148 7.15 10.83 -7.28
C PRO A 148 8.49 10.74 -6.52
N GLU A 149 8.84 11.68 -5.65
CA GLU A 149 10.11 11.66 -4.92
C GLU A 149 10.21 10.44 -4.01
N MET A 150 9.22 10.22 -3.15
CA MET A 150 9.17 9.05 -2.28
C MET A 150 9.11 7.76 -3.09
N ILE A 151 8.35 7.75 -4.20
CA ILE A 151 8.27 6.59 -5.10
C ILE A 151 9.67 6.27 -5.65
N ASN A 152 10.35 7.25 -6.25
CA ASN A 152 11.65 7.06 -6.89
C ASN A 152 12.73 6.63 -5.89
N THR A 153 12.84 7.32 -4.74
CA THR A 153 13.87 7.01 -3.74
C THR A 153 13.67 5.62 -3.14
N THR A 154 12.42 5.23 -2.83
CA THR A 154 12.13 3.89 -2.28
C THR A 154 12.37 2.77 -3.29
N HIS A 155 11.99 2.96 -4.56
CA HIS A 155 12.25 1.95 -5.60
C HIS A 155 13.74 1.83 -5.92
N TRP A 156 14.47 2.93 -5.93
CA TRP A 156 15.91 2.90 -6.15
C TRP A 156 16.66 2.24 -4.99
N MET A 157 16.26 2.52 -3.74
CA MET A 157 16.74 1.79 -2.56
C MET A 157 16.45 0.28 -2.67
N GLY A 158 15.24 -0.10 -3.10
CA GLY A 158 14.87 -1.49 -3.34
C GLY A 158 15.72 -2.15 -4.42
N ALA A 159 16.05 -1.43 -5.50
CA ALA A 159 16.93 -1.91 -6.55
C ALA A 159 18.36 -2.17 -6.05
N LEU A 160 18.89 -1.31 -5.17
CA LEU A 160 20.20 -1.52 -4.54
C LEU A 160 20.17 -2.70 -3.56
N ALA A 161 19.08 -2.88 -2.80
CA ALA A 161 18.92 -4.01 -1.89
C ALA A 161 18.76 -5.36 -2.62
N THR A 162 18.20 -5.32 -3.83
CA THR A 162 17.79 -6.48 -4.64
C THR A 162 16.61 -7.27 -4.06
N ILE A 163 15.86 -7.94 -4.93
CA ILE A 163 14.70 -8.76 -4.54
C ILE A 163 15.12 -9.86 -3.56
N LEU A 164 16.27 -10.50 -3.79
CA LEU A 164 16.74 -11.65 -3.00
C LEU A 164 16.95 -11.31 -1.52
N ASN A 165 17.33 -10.07 -1.19
CA ASN A 165 17.50 -9.63 0.18
C ASN A 165 16.28 -8.89 0.74
N THR A 166 15.22 -8.76 -0.06
CA THR A 166 14.06 -7.93 0.26
C THR A 166 12.80 -8.76 0.44
N ILE A 167 12.42 -9.57 -0.55
CA ILE A 167 11.12 -10.25 -0.56
C ILE A 167 10.94 -11.15 0.67
N GLY A 168 9.84 -10.97 1.39
CA GLY A 168 9.54 -11.74 2.61
C GLY A 168 10.41 -11.39 3.82
N VAL A 169 11.24 -10.34 3.75
CA VAL A 169 12.01 -9.81 4.88
C VAL A 169 11.25 -8.63 5.50
N LYS A 170 10.99 -8.67 6.80
CA LYS A 170 10.20 -7.63 7.47
C LYS A 170 10.99 -6.32 7.58
N ASP A 171 12.24 -6.42 8.03
CA ASP A 171 13.08 -5.26 8.32
C ASP A 171 14.01 -4.99 7.13
N THR A 172 13.59 -4.08 6.25
CA THR A 172 14.35 -3.66 5.07
C THR A 172 14.60 -2.16 5.10
N PRO A 173 15.67 -1.66 4.46
CA PRO A 173 15.93 -0.21 4.34
C PRO A 173 14.76 0.55 3.70
N VAL A 174 14.10 -0.05 2.70
CA VAL A 174 12.91 0.54 2.07
C VAL A 174 11.76 0.67 3.07
N ARG A 175 11.51 -0.38 3.87
CA ARG A 175 10.48 -0.36 4.91
C ARG A 175 10.77 0.68 5.99
N ALA A 176 12.02 0.78 6.44
CA ALA A 176 12.45 1.80 7.39
C ALA A 176 12.24 3.23 6.83
N MET A 177 12.56 3.45 5.55
CA MET A 177 12.30 4.72 4.87
C MET A 177 10.80 5.06 4.79
N ILE A 178 9.95 4.08 4.50
CA ILE A 178 8.49 4.25 4.47
C ILE A 178 7.95 4.60 5.87
N HIS A 179 8.45 3.94 6.92
CA HIS A 179 8.05 4.26 8.30
C HIS A 179 8.50 5.66 8.73
N ALA A 180 9.73 6.05 8.40
CA ALA A 180 10.21 7.41 8.67
C ALA A 180 9.37 8.47 7.96
N ALA A 181 8.95 8.24 6.72
CA ALA A 181 8.04 9.14 6.01
C ALA A 181 6.63 9.17 6.63
N ALA A 182 6.14 8.04 7.14
CA ALA A 182 4.85 7.95 7.80
C ALA A 182 4.78 8.73 9.12
N GLU A 183 5.90 8.91 9.83
CA GLU A 183 5.97 9.75 11.04
C GLU A 183 5.63 11.23 10.77
N CYS A 184 5.82 11.69 9.52
CA CYS A 184 5.47 13.06 9.12
C CYS A 184 3.97 13.24 8.82
N VAL A 185 3.18 12.16 8.82
CA VAL A 185 1.75 12.24 8.52
C VAL A 185 1.02 12.90 9.70
N PRO A 186 0.37 14.05 9.48
CA PRO A 186 -0.23 14.84 10.56
C PRO A 186 -1.55 14.23 11.07
N THR A 187 -2.16 13.35 10.29
CA THR A 187 -3.49 12.78 10.56
C THR A 187 -3.34 11.41 11.22
N PRO A 188 -4.04 11.12 12.32
CA PRO A 188 -4.03 9.80 12.96
C PRO A 188 -4.36 8.67 11.96
N VAL A 189 -3.62 7.56 12.06
CA VAL A 189 -3.75 6.40 11.18
C VAL A 189 -4.12 5.16 11.98
N THR A 190 -5.16 4.45 11.53
CA THR A 190 -5.46 3.08 11.97
C THR A 190 -5.32 2.14 10.79
N LEU A 191 -4.77 0.95 11.04
CA LEU A 191 -4.64 -0.10 10.05
C LEU A 191 -5.62 -1.23 10.33
N VAL A 192 -6.26 -1.71 9.26
CA VAL A 192 -7.00 -2.98 9.17
C VAL A 192 -6.23 -3.85 8.16
N SER A 193 -5.31 -4.65 8.69
CA SER A 193 -4.43 -5.50 7.89
C SER A 193 -4.97 -6.92 7.81
N MET A 194 -5.02 -7.47 6.59
CA MET A 194 -5.54 -8.81 6.33
C MET A 194 -4.44 -9.72 5.78
N VAL A 195 -4.42 -10.97 6.23
CA VAL A 195 -3.64 -12.04 5.61
C VAL A 195 -4.63 -12.96 4.91
N VAL A 196 -4.63 -12.96 3.57
CA VAL A 196 -5.59 -13.68 2.73
C VAL A 196 -4.88 -14.83 2.04
N ILE A 197 -5.46 -16.04 2.06
CA ILE A 197 -4.91 -17.25 1.43
C ILE A 197 -5.99 -17.84 0.53
N GLY A 198 -5.78 -17.80 -0.78
CA GLY A 198 -6.83 -18.11 -1.75
C GLY A 198 -8.07 -17.23 -1.50
N ASP A 199 -9.23 -17.86 -1.32
CA ASP A 199 -10.48 -17.17 -0.98
C ASP A 199 -10.71 -16.99 0.54
N GLY A 200 -9.75 -17.43 1.37
CA GLY A 200 -9.89 -17.47 2.83
C GLY A 200 -9.15 -16.36 3.56
N LEU A 201 -9.62 -16.01 4.76
CA LEU A 201 -8.95 -15.09 5.68
C LEU A 201 -8.13 -15.88 6.70
N ALA A 202 -6.81 -15.78 6.64
CA ALA A 202 -5.89 -16.40 7.59
C ALA A 202 -5.69 -15.56 8.86
N GLY A 203 -5.86 -14.24 8.79
CA GLY A 203 -5.79 -13.35 9.94
C GLY A 203 -6.23 -11.92 9.65
N LEU A 204 -6.71 -11.25 10.71
CA LEU A 204 -7.13 -9.85 10.70
C LEU A 204 -6.48 -9.13 11.88
N PHE A 205 -5.78 -8.04 11.60
CA PHE A 205 -5.05 -7.25 12.60
C PHE A 205 -5.51 -5.81 12.51
N VAL A 206 -6.07 -5.28 13.60
CA VAL A 206 -6.58 -3.91 13.67
C VAL A 206 -5.89 -3.15 14.78
N GLY A 207 -5.38 -1.96 14.48
CA GLY A 207 -4.75 -1.12 15.50
C GLY A 207 -3.82 -0.07 14.92
N ASP A 208 -2.79 0.28 15.71
CA ASP A 208 -1.69 1.10 15.25
C ASP A 208 -1.03 0.45 14.01
N HIS A 209 -0.70 1.30 13.03
CA HIS A 209 -0.25 0.88 11.72
C HIS A 209 1.11 0.18 11.71
N LEU A 210 1.96 0.35 12.73
CA LEU A 210 3.24 -0.35 12.84
C LEU A 210 3.05 -1.73 13.48
N SER A 211 2.40 -1.78 14.64
CA SER A 211 2.20 -3.02 15.40
C SER A 211 1.26 -4.00 14.68
N ALA A 212 0.14 -3.52 14.13
CA ALA A 212 -0.79 -4.36 13.37
C ALA A 212 -0.16 -4.86 12.06
N TRP A 213 0.66 -4.04 11.39
CA TRP A 213 1.39 -4.47 10.20
C TRP A 213 2.46 -5.52 10.56
N SER A 214 3.23 -5.31 11.64
CA SER A 214 4.24 -6.29 12.08
C SER A 214 3.61 -7.65 12.38
N ALA A 215 2.49 -7.68 13.10
CA ALA A 215 1.79 -8.92 13.39
C ALA A 215 1.24 -9.61 12.12
N ALA A 216 0.73 -8.83 11.17
CA ALA A 216 0.30 -9.34 9.88
C ALA A 216 1.47 -9.89 9.05
N ALA A 217 2.62 -9.22 9.03
CA ALA A 217 3.83 -9.70 8.35
C ALA A 217 4.36 -11.00 8.98
N ASP A 218 4.33 -11.11 10.32
CA ASP A 218 4.74 -12.32 11.04
C ASP A 218 3.82 -13.51 10.79
N LEU A 219 2.52 -13.28 10.54
CA LEU A 219 1.61 -14.33 10.10
C LEU A 219 1.79 -14.65 8.61
N SER A 220 1.94 -13.60 7.79
CA SER A 220 2.13 -13.70 6.35
C SER A 220 3.37 -14.53 5.99
N SER A 221 4.49 -14.33 6.69
CA SER A 221 5.71 -15.13 6.52
C SER A 221 5.51 -16.62 6.77
N LYS A 222 4.59 -17.00 7.67
CA LYS A 222 4.25 -18.41 7.97
C LYS A 222 3.28 -19.02 6.96
N ARG A 223 2.57 -18.20 6.18
CA ARG A 223 1.46 -18.64 5.32
C ARG A 223 1.77 -18.51 3.83
N HIS A 224 2.60 -17.56 3.43
CA HIS A 224 2.93 -17.25 2.04
C HIS A 224 4.37 -17.61 1.65
N ILE A 225 5.20 -18.09 2.57
CA ILE A 225 6.58 -18.49 2.26
C ILE A 225 6.70 -20.01 2.43
N THR A 226 6.97 -20.67 1.31
CA THR A 226 7.28 -22.11 1.29
C THR A 226 8.79 -22.30 1.37
N TRP A 227 9.26 -22.89 2.46
CA TRP A 227 10.66 -23.24 2.63
C TRP A 227 10.95 -24.61 2.02
N VAL A 228 12.08 -24.74 1.35
CA VAL A 228 12.56 -25.98 0.72
C VAL A 228 13.99 -26.25 1.15
N ASP A 229 14.32 -27.53 1.33
CA ASP A 229 15.65 -27.94 1.83
C ASP A 229 16.75 -27.86 0.76
N THR A 230 16.38 -27.89 -0.52
CA THR A 230 17.31 -27.91 -1.65
C THR A 230 16.89 -26.95 -2.77
N PRO A 231 17.84 -26.24 -3.43
CA PRO A 231 17.53 -25.37 -4.57
C PRO A 231 16.91 -26.14 -5.75
N PHE A 232 15.97 -25.50 -6.45
CA PHE A 232 15.42 -26.03 -7.69
C PHE A 232 16.37 -25.81 -8.88
N HIS A 233 16.40 -26.75 -9.82
CA HIS A 233 17.09 -26.56 -11.11
C HIS A 233 16.27 -25.70 -12.09
N SER A 234 14.94 -25.73 -11.98
CA SER A 234 14.03 -24.96 -12.83
C SER A 234 12.77 -24.63 -12.05
N VAL A 235 12.27 -23.40 -12.22
CA VAL A 235 11.04 -22.90 -11.60
C VAL A 235 10.16 -22.33 -12.71
N LEU A 236 8.89 -22.73 -12.73
CA LEU A 236 7.87 -22.14 -13.59
C LEU A 236 6.90 -21.36 -12.71
N SER A 237 6.93 -20.03 -12.82
CA SER A 237 5.93 -19.16 -12.19
C SER A 237 4.87 -18.76 -13.21
N ARG A 238 3.60 -18.84 -12.83
CA ARG A 238 2.46 -18.46 -13.68
C ARG A 238 1.83 -17.20 -13.10
N ALA A 239 1.97 -16.08 -13.82
CA ALA A 239 1.31 -14.84 -13.45
C ALA A 239 -0.23 -15.02 -13.41
N PRO A 240 -0.89 -14.57 -12.33
CA PRO A 240 -2.35 -14.44 -12.26
C PRO A 240 -2.94 -13.60 -13.40
N VAL A 241 -4.18 -13.91 -13.79
CA VAL A 241 -4.91 -13.20 -14.87
C VAL A 241 -5.18 -11.73 -14.52
N MET A 242 -5.18 -11.38 -13.23
CA MET A 242 -5.41 -10.01 -12.75
C MET A 242 -4.26 -9.03 -13.03
N TYR A 243 -3.11 -9.53 -13.49
CA TYR A 243 -1.98 -8.69 -13.88
C TYR A 243 -2.10 -8.35 -15.36
N ASP A 244 -2.60 -7.14 -15.63
CA ASP A 244 -2.90 -6.67 -16.98
C ASP A 244 -1.68 -6.03 -17.67
N GLU A 245 -0.60 -5.74 -16.92
CA GLU A 245 0.64 -5.15 -17.44
C GLU A 245 1.90 -5.97 -17.11
N PRO A 246 2.96 -5.93 -17.96
CA PRO A 246 4.21 -6.65 -17.72
C PRO A 246 4.90 -6.30 -16.39
N VAL A 247 4.72 -5.08 -15.89
CA VAL A 247 5.26 -4.62 -14.60
C VAL A 247 4.63 -5.35 -13.42
N ASP A 248 3.38 -5.79 -13.57
CA ASP A 248 2.66 -6.57 -12.56
C ASP A 248 3.01 -8.06 -12.64
N GLY A 249 3.24 -8.57 -13.87
CA GLY A 249 3.55 -9.99 -14.13
C GLY A 249 4.87 -10.50 -13.53
N GLY A 250 5.75 -9.63 -13.02
CA GLY A 250 6.93 -10.02 -12.25
C GLY A 250 6.62 -10.52 -10.83
N GLN A 251 5.40 -10.28 -10.33
CA GLN A 251 4.93 -10.64 -8.97
C GLN A 251 4.30 -12.04 -8.90
N GLY A 252 4.72 -12.99 -9.73
CA GLY A 252 4.08 -14.31 -9.80
C GLY A 252 4.06 -15.02 -8.43
N ASP A 253 2.88 -15.12 -7.82
CA ASP A 253 2.62 -15.92 -6.63
C ASP A 253 2.98 -17.39 -6.93
N VAL A 254 3.85 -17.98 -6.11
CA VAL A 254 4.21 -19.41 -6.13
C VAL A 254 3.71 -20.07 -4.85
#